data_AF-A0A2S0K006-F1
#
_entry.id   AF-A0A2S0K006-F1
#
_cell.length_a   1.000
_cell.length_b   1.000
_cell.length_c   1.000
_cell.angle_alpha   90.00
_cell.angle_beta   90.00
_cell.angle_gamma   90.00
#
_symmetry.space_group_name_H-M   'P 1'
#
loop_
_entity.id
_entity.type
_entity.pdbx_description
1 polymer ?
#
loop_
_entity_poly.entity_id
_entity_poly.type
_entity_poly.pdbx_seq_one_letter_code
_entity_poly.pdbx_strand_id
1 'polypeptide(L)' 'MGNVNIYEIIGFSIDPIYEALTKLMVDEEIVIGKYTIRKTPKFYEIENINLHECFKEKEHCYQFLCNLLIIK' A
#
# COMPACT_ATOMS: atom_id res chain seq x y z
N MET A 1 -9.31 -21.66 4.99
CA MET A 1 -9.12 -21.44 3.55
C MET A 1 -10.12 -20.39 3.11
N GLY A 2 -9.70 -19.13 2.97
CA GLY A 2 -10.57 -18.02 2.58
C GLY A 2 -10.81 -18.04 1.08
N ASN A 3 -12.08 -17.96 0.67
CA ASN A 3 -12.46 -17.80 -0.73
C ASN A 3 -11.99 -16.40 -1.18
N VAL A 4 -10.88 -16.32 -1.91
CA VAL A 4 -10.45 -15.07 -2.53
C VAL A 4 -11.46 -14.76 -3.63
N ASN A 5 -12.16 -13.64 -3.50
CA ASN A 5 -13.18 -13.26 -4.45
C ASN A 5 -12.48 -12.80 -5.75
N ILE A 6 -12.81 -13.43 -6.88
CA ILE A 6 -12.22 -13.07 -8.19
C ILE A 6 -12.41 -11.58 -8.51
N TYR A 7 -13.47 -10.94 -8.02
CA TYR A 7 -13.68 -9.51 -8.18
C TYR A 7 -12.66 -8.66 -7.40
N GLU A 8 -12.19 -9.12 -6.24
CA GLU A 8 -11.10 -8.47 -5.51
C GLU A 8 -9.80 -8.55 -6.31
N ILE A 9 -9.49 -9.74 -6.87
CA ILE A 9 -8.29 -9.96 -7.69
C ILE A 9 -8.27 -9.06 -8.93
N ILE A 10 -9.41 -8.93 -9.61
CA ILE A 10 -9.53 -8.05 -10.79
C ILE A 10 -9.46 -6.58 -10.38
N GLY A 11 -10.10 -6.17 -9.28
CA GLY A 11 -10.02 -4.79 -8.77
C GLY A 11 -8.60 -4.37 -8.41
N PHE A 12 -7.84 -5.24 -7.74
CA PHE A 12 -6.42 -5.02 -7.42
C PHE A 12 -5.54 -4.86 -8.67
N SER A 13 -5.87 -5.54 -9.76
CA SER A 13 -5.11 -5.46 -11.01
C SER A 13 -5.31 -4.15 -11.77
N ILE A 14 -6.30 -3.33 -11.40
CA ILE A 14 -6.63 -2.06 -12.08
C ILE A 14 -6.40 -0.85 -11.13
N ASP A 15 -6.23 -1.08 -9.82
CA ASP A 15 -5.94 -0.02 -8.88
C ASP A 15 -4.46 0.44 -9.01
N PRO A 16 -4.21 1.69 -9.43
CA PRO A 16 -2.86 2.19 -9.66
C PRO A 16 -2.02 2.25 -8.38
N ILE A 17 -2.64 2.37 -7.20
CA ILE A 17 -1.97 2.34 -5.90
C ILE A 17 -1.47 0.93 -5.61
N TYR A 18 -2.34 -0.07 -5.79
CA TYR A 18 -1.96 -1.46 -5.57
C TYR A 18 -0.87 -1.92 -6.55
N GLU A 19 -0.97 -1.47 -7.80
CA GLU A 19 0.06 -1.70 -8.82
C GLU A 19 1.39 -1.06 -8.41
N ALA A 20 1.38 0.20 -7.96
CA ALA A 20 2.58 0.90 -7.51
C ALA A 20 3.24 0.21 -6.32
N LEU A 21 2.47 -0.22 -5.31
CA LEU A 21 2.97 -1.00 -4.17
C LEU A 21 3.52 -2.36 -4.57
N THR A 22 2.97 -2.97 -5.62
CA THR A 22 3.44 -4.25 -6.15
C THR A 22 4.77 -4.13 -6.87
N LYS A 23 5.00 -3.00 -7.54
CA LYS A 23 6.27 -2.71 -8.25
C LYS A 23 7.36 -2.14 -7.35
N LEU A 24 7.02 -1.69 -6.14
CA LEU A 24 7.94 -1.09 -5.19
C LEU A 24 8.98 -2.12 -4.68
N MET A 25 10.24 -1.92 -5.03
CA MET A 25 11.33 -2.82 -4.63
C MET A 25 11.92 -2.44 -3.28
N VAL A 26 12.67 -3.36 -2.66
CA VAL A 26 13.35 -3.11 -1.39
C VAL A 26 14.33 -1.94 -1.52
N ASP A 27 14.32 -1.07 -0.52
CA ASP A 27 15.06 0.20 -0.42
C ASP A 27 14.61 1.27 -1.42
N GLU A 28 13.46 1.07 -2.08
CA GLU A 28 12.79 2.11 -2.86
C GLU A 28 11.67 2.80 -2.06
N GLU A 29 11.34 4.01 -2.50
CA GLU A 29 10.19 4.76 -2.03
C GLU A 29 9.41 5.38 -3.19
N ILE A 30 8.12 5.53 -2.98
CA ILE A 30 7.19 6.21 -3.87
C ILE A 30 6.36 7.22 -3.08
N VAL A 31 5.89 8.26 -3.75
CA VAL A 31 5.02 9.27 -3.13
C VAL A 31 3.62 9.13 -3.70
N ILE A 32 2.63 8.95 -2.82
CA ILE A 32 1.21 8.87 -3.17
C ILE A 32 0.45 9.91 -2.35
N GLY A 33 0.00 10.98 -3.03
CA GLY A 33 -0.64 12.12 -2.38
C GLY A 33 0.34 12.86 -1.46
N LYS A 34 0.07 12.86 -0.15
CA LYS A 34 0.92 13.47 0.88
C LYS A 34 1.73 12.47 1.70
N TYR A 35 1.72 11.20 1.29
CA TYR A 35 2.36 10.11 2.00
C TYR A 35 3.53 9.58 1.17
N THR A 36 4.66 9.37 1.81
CA THR A 36 5.78 8.61 1.26
C THR A 36 5.59 7.16 1.69
N ILE A 37 5.70 6.24 0.73
CA ILE A 37 5.65 4.80 0.99
C ILE A 37 7.01 4.22 0.67
N ARG A 38 7.66 3.62 1.67
CA ARG A 38 8.98 3.01 1.54
C ARG A 38 8.89 1.51 1.74
N LYS A 39 9.56 0.75 0.89
CA LYS A 39 9.75 -0.68 1.10
C LYS A 39 11.10 -0.91 1.74
N THR A 40 11.11 -1.39 2.98
CA THR A 40 12.34 -1.88 3.62
C THR A 40 12.43 -3.40 3.50
N PRO A 41 13.55 -4.05 3.88
CA PRO A 41 13.64 -5.51 3.82
C PRO A 41 12.56 -6.24 4.62
N LYS A 42 11.99 -5.58 5.64
CA LYS A 42 11.02 -6.18 6.57
C LYS A 42 9.62 -5.60 6.47
N PHE A 43 9.47 -4.36 6.00
CA PHE A 43 8.20 -3.64 6.09
C PHE A 43 7.88 -2.88 4.81
N TYR A 44 6.62 -2.47 4.72
CA TYR A 44 6.13 -1.35 3.96
C TYR A 44 5.82 -0.24 4.97
N GLU A 45 6.45 0.91 4.80
CA GLU A 45 6.35 2.05 5.71
C GLU A 45 5.55 3.14 5.02
N ILE A 46 4.54 3.69 5.69
CA ILE A 46 3.79 4.85 5.22
C ILE A 46 4.11 6.00 6.17
N GLU A 47 4.70 7.07 5.64
CA GLU A 47 5.10 8.22 6.44
C GLU A 47 4.63 9.56 5.85
N ASN A 48 4.34 10.50 6.74
CA ASN A 48 4.29 11.93 6.48
C ASN A 48 4.69 12.70 7.74
N ILE A 49 4.56 14.03 7.75
CA ILE A 49 4.94 14.85 8.90
C ILE A 49 4.23 14.50 10.22
N ASN A 50 3.05 13.88 10.17
CA ASN A 50 2.20 13.59 11.32
C ASN A 50 1.97 12.09 11.58
N LEU A 51 2.47 11.21 10.71
CA LEU A 51 2.13 9.78 10.70
C LEU A 51 3.33 8.96 10.28
N HIS A 52 3.56 7.84 10.96
CA HIS A 52 4.50 6.80 10.53
C HIS A 52 3.92 5.45 10.94
N GLU A 53 3.59 4.60 9.97
CA GLU A 53 3.04 3.26 10.20
C GLU A 53 3.79 2.20 9.39
N CYS A 54 4.00 1.02 9.97
CA CYS A 54 4.78 -0.06 9.37
C CYS A 54 3.95 -1.34 9.23
N PHE A 55 3.94 -1.92 8.03
CA PHE A 55 3.17 -3.11 7.68
C PHE A 55 4.10 -4.20 7.15
N LYS A 56 3.92 -5.45 7.58
CA LYS A 56 4.66 -6.59 7.02
C LYS A 56 4.10 -7.04 5.66
N GLU A 57 2.78 -6.98 5.54
CA GLU A 57 2.03 -7.44 4.39
C GLU A 57 1.59 -6.24 3.55
N LYS A 58 1.77 -6.36 2.23
CA LYS A 58 1.45 -5.31 1.27
C LYS A 58 -0.04 -4.99 1.28
N GLU A 59 -0.87 -5.99 1.48
CA GLU A 59 -2.33 -5.91 1.50
C GLU A 59 -2.80 -5.00 2.63
N HIS A 60 -2.20 -5.09 3.82
CA HIS A 60 -2.51 -4.19 4.93
C HIS A 60 -2.01 -2.76 4.68
N CYS A 61 -0.82 -2.61 4.09
CA CYS A 61 -0.31 -1.31 3.67
C CYS A 61 -1.27 -0.63 2.68
N TYR A 62 -1.74 -1.37 1.68
CA TYR A 62 -2.70 -0.89 0.71
C TYR A 62 -4.03 -0.49 1.35
N GLN A 63 -4.63 -1.36 2.17
CA GLN A 63 -5.90 -1.08 2.84
C GLN A 63 -5.82 0.18 3.70
N PHE A 64 -4.72 0.34 4.44
CA PHE A 64 -4.48 1.53 5.25
C PHE A 64 -4.35 2.79 4.39
N LEU A 65 -3.57 2.71 3.30
CA LEU A 65 -3.39 3.83 2.37
C LEU A 65 -4.71 4.22 1.69
N CYS A 66 -5.53 3.26 1.26
CA CYS A 66 -6.86 3.54 0.71
C CYS A 66 -7.75 4.26 1.72
N ASN A 67 -7.78 3.81 2.98
CA ASN A 67 -8.55 4.47 4.03
C ASN A 67 -8.08 5.92 4.25
N LEU A 68 -6.77 6.16 4.23
CA LEU A 68 -6.21 7.51 4.36
C LEU A 68 -6.56 8.45 3.19
N LEU A 69 -6.84 7.91 2.02
CA LEU A 69 -7.14 8.67 0.80
C LEU A 69 -8.64 8.84 0.55
N ILE A 70 -9.47 7.87 0.98
CA ILE A 70 -10.94 7.90 0.87
C ILE A 70 -11.54 8.87 1.91
N ILE A 71 -10.88 9.09 3.05
CA ILE A 71 -11.27 10.12 4.00
C ILE A 71 -10.90 11.50 3.41
N LYS A 72 -11.79 12.01 2.56
CA LYS A 72 -11.88 13.40 2.11
C LYS A 72 -13.31 13.88 2.25
#